data_AF-A0A6A5AFF8-F1
#
_entry.id   AF-A0A6A5AFF8-F1
#
_cell.length_a   1.000
_cell.length_b   1.000
_cell.length_c   1.000
_cell.angle_alpha   90.00
_cell.angle_beta   90.00
_cell.angle_gamma   90.00
#
_symmetry.space_group_name_H-M   'P 1'
#
loop_
_entity.id
_entity.type
_entity.pdbx_description
1 polymer ?
#
loop_
_entity_poly.entity_id
_entity_poly.type
_entity_poly.pdbx_seq_one_letter_code
_entity_poly.pdbx_strand_id
1 'polypeptide(L)'
;MSVHPAPYRVHTPDRSWTSPNAFAALHELWNVGHAVHRANHDGVSFESIIPELHQPDNDLAHPTADEYVTCPKPTKGTVSHVEVPLDDLLAELQLLEAQSSAAIQHHESHVADAVRGSESGRVDSICTMMARHPVDFGVQLHRLFTADRPTFELLIRQRLLHRWLRATWGGSASFDKLYTKSFGHKMTRESVVELFRALQHSDTLAPIVSETEAGDELTLSRLDLELVLALAEVLAAAHSPLFFASDAAVMVSTGCTIEIIPAHRGLRSLSAPTMLARSSCQPTLVKSCGASWKRCLMVMTT
;
A
#
# COMPACT_ATOMS: atom_id res chain seq x y z
N MET A 1 9.26 -23.33 20.74
CA MET A 1 9.96 -23.88 19.56
C MET A 1 9.25 -23.30 18.34
N SER A 2 9.95 -22.50 17.53
CA SER A 2 9.38 -21.88 16.33
C SER A 2 9.30 -22.92 15.22
N VAL A 3 8.11 -23.46 14.97
CA VAL A 3 7.87 -24.32 13.82
C VAL A 3 7.79 -23.38 12.62
N HIS A 4 8.84 -23.33 11.81
CA HIS A 4 8.72 -22.71 10.50
C HIS A 4 7.69 -23.54 9.71
N PRO A 5 6.60 -22.93 9.20
CA PRO A 5 5.69 -23.66 8.34
C PRO A 5 6.46 -24.21 7.13
N ALA A 6 6.08 -25.40 6.68
CA ALA A 6 6.66 -25.98 5.47
C ALA A 6 6.56 -24.96 4.33
N PRO A 7 7.57 -24.86 3.45
CA PRO A 7 7.53 -23.88 2.38
C PRO A 7 6.31 -24.12 1.50
N TYR A 8 5.52 -23.05 1.27
CA TYR A 8 4.35 -23.09 0.40
C TYR A 8 4.70 -23.67 -0.97
N ARG A 9 3.74 -24.41 -1.56
CA ARG A 9 3.90 -24.95 -2.90
C ARG A 9 4.00 -23.80 -3.90
N VAL A 10 5.00 -23.84 -4.77
CA VAL A 10 5.11 -22.89 -5.88
C VAL A 10 3.98 -23.13 -6.88
N HIS A 11 3.32 -22.06 -7.29
CA HIS A 11 2.23 -22.13 -8.27
C HIS A 11 2.71 -22.67 -9.61
N THR A 12 1.92 -23.57 -10.20
CA THR A 12 2.20 -24.19 -11.50
C THR A 12 1.35 -23.53 -12.59
N PRO A 13 1.89 -23.24 -13.79
CA PRO A 13 1.20 -22.46 -14.84
C PRO A 13 -0.18 -22.98 -15.27
N ASP A 14 -0.43 -24.29 -15.20
CA ASP A 14 -1.69 -24.89 -15.65
C ASP A 14 -2.77 -24.96 -14.56
N ARG A 15 -2.46 -24.49 -13.34
CA ARG A 15 -3.38 -24.54 -12.21
C ARG A 15 -4.07 -23.18 -12.04
N SER A 16 -5.33 -23.20 -11.59
CA SER A 16 -6.03 -21.97 -11.23
C SER A 16 -5.32 -21.21 -10.11
N TRP A 17 -5.35 -19.88 -10.18
CA TRP A 17 -4.82 -18.96 -9.17
C TRP A 17 -5.52 -19.11 -7.82
N THR A 18 -6.80 -19.49 -7.82
CA THR A 18 -7.60 -19.75 -6.62
C THR A 18 -8.35 -21.06 -6.76
N SER A 19 -8.60 -21.70 -5.62
CA SER A 19 -9.62 -22.74 -5.57
C SER A 19 -11.02 -22.12 -5.73
N PRO A 20 -12.01 -22.88 -6.22
CA PRO A 20 -13.29 -22.35 -6.67
C PRO A 20 -14.06 -21.54 -5.61
N ASN A 21 -13.90 -21.88 -4.32
CA ASN A 21 -14.70 -21.32 -3.24
C ASN A 21 -13.88 -20.47 -2.26
N ALA A 22 -12.58 -20.26 -2.52
CA ALA A 22 -11.67 -19.63 -1.55
C ALA A 22 -12.18 -18.28 -1.03
N PHE A 23 -12.62 -17.39 -1.91
CA PHE A 23 -13.13 -16.07 -1.50
C PHE A 23 -14.51 -16.16 -0.86
N ALA A 24 -15.39 -17.06 -1.32
CA ALA A 24 -16.70 -17.27 -0.70
C ALA A 24 -16.54 -17.76 0.75
N ALA A 25 -15.69 -18.77 0.97
CA ALA A 25 -15.35 -19.29 2.30
C ALA A 25 -14.70 -18.22 3.20
N LEU A 26 -13.78 -17.40 2.66
CA LEU A 26 -13.18 -16.30 3.41
C LEU A 26 -14.23 -15.27 3.86
N HIS A 27 -15.14 -14.88 2.96
CA HIS A 27 -16.19 -13.90 3.24
C HIS A 27 -17.27 -14.42 4.20
N GLU A 28 -17.54 -15.73 4.20
CA GLU A 28 -18.43 -16.35 5.19
C GLU A 28 -17.86 -16.26 6.61
N LEU A 29 -16.52 -16.35 6.75
CA LEU A 29 -15.83 -16.39 8.03
C LEU A 29 -15.43 -15.02 8.56
N TRP A 30 -15.07 -14.09 7.67
CA TRP A 30 -14.59 -12.77 8.07
C TRP A 30 -15.09 -11.67 7.13
N ASN A 31 -15.51 -10.57 7.75
CA ASN A 31 -15.63 -9.28 7.13
C ASN A 31 -14.57 -8.34 7.71
N VAL A 32 -13.95 -7.53 6.85
CA VAL A 32 -12.94 -6.55 7.26
C VAL A 32 -13.48 -5.14 7.03
N GLY A 33 -13.94 -4.52 8.11
CA GLY A 33 -14.29 -3.11 8.23
C GLY A 33 -13.10 -2.27 8.70
N HIS A 34 -13.33 -0.99 9.00
CA HIS A 34 -12.29 -0.10 9.50
C HIS A 34 -12.85 0.99 10.39
N ALA A 35 -12.05 1.39 11.38
CA ALA A 35 -12.28 2.58 12.19
C ALA A 35 -11.17 3.62 12.00
N VAL A 36 -11.55 4.89 12.08
CA VAL A 36 -10.62 6.02 12.07
C VAL A 36 -10.37 6.45 13.51
N HIS A 37 -9.13 6.34 13.95
CA HIS A 37 -8.67 6.80 15.25
C HIS A 37 -7.84 8.05 15.06
N ARG A 38 -8.12 9.08 15.86
CA ARG A 38 -7.39 10.35 15.82
C ARG A 38 -6.73 10.60 17.16
N ALA A 39 -5.44 10.91 17.14
CA ALA A 39 -4.70 11.37 18.30
C ALA A 39 -4.14 12.77 18.05
N ASN A 40 -4.12 13.58 19.12
CA ASN A 40 -3.60 14.95 19.11
C ASN A 40 -2.45 15.07 20.10
N HIS A 41 -1.29 15.55 19.65
CA HIS A 41 -0.13 15.79 20.52
C HIS A 41 0.66 17.00 20.03
N ASP A 42 0.95 17.96 20.92
CA ASP A 42 1.72 19.18 20.62
C ASP A 42 1.29 19.90 19.33
N GLY A 43 -0.03 20.02 19.13
CA GLY A 43 -0.62 20.68 17.95
C GLY A 43 -0.59 19.84 16.65
N VAL A 44 -0.06 18.62 16.68
CA VAL A 44 -0.16 17.65 15.58
C VAL A 44 -1.40 16.77 15.79
N SER A 45 -2.29 16.76 14.81
CA SER A 45 -3.39 15.79 14.71
C SER A 45 -3.01 14.72 13.69
N PHE A 46 -3.02 13.46 14.09
CA PHE A 46 -2.76 12.32 13.19
C PHE A 46 -3.90 11.33 13.23
N GLU A 47 -4.31 10.85 12.05
CA GLU A 47 -5.37 9.86 11.90
C GLU A 47 -4.79 8.52 11.46
N SER A 48 -5.14 7.45 12.18
CA SER A 48 -4.85 6.07 11.80
C SER A 48 -6.15 5.34 11.46
N ILE A 49 -6.14 4.62 10.35
CA ILE A 49 -7.21 3.74 9.88
C ILE A 49 -6.84 2.32 10.31
N ILE A 50 -7.53 1.82 11.33
CA ILE A 50 -7.28 0.53 11.94
C ILE A 50 -8.33 -0.48 11.43
N PRO A 51 -7.94 -1.69 11.02
CA PRO A 51 -8.89 -2.74 10.66
C PRO A 51 -9.82 -3.11 11.81
N GLU A 52 -11.09 -3.27 11.49
CA GLU A 52 -12.08 -3.88 12.36
C GLU A 52 -12.48 -5.21 11.72
N LEU A 53 -12.12 -6.31 12.37
CA LEU A 53 -12.47 -7.62 11.88
C LEU A 53 -13.75 -8.08 12.58
N HIS A 54 -14.68 -8.60 11.78
CA HIS A 54 -15.94 -9.12 12.27
C HIS A 54 -16.12 -10.54 11.74
N GLN A 55 -16.42 -11.47 12.64
CA GLN A 55 -16.91 -12.79 12.25
C GLN A 55 -18.42 -12.68 12.03
N PRO A 56 -18.90 -12.90 10.78
CA PRO A 56 -20.32 -12.92 10.52
C PRO A 56 -20.98 -14.09 11.27
N ASP A 57 -22.18 -13.89 11.77
CA ASP A 57 -23.03 -14.98 12.25
C ASP A 57 -23.75 -15.60 11.04
N ASN A 58 -22.98 -16.31 10.21
CA ASN A 58 -23.45 -16.95 8.99
C ASN A 58 -23.31 -18.47 9.11
N ASP A 59 -24.29 -19.20 8.57
CA ASP A 59 -24.12 -20.63 8.32
C ASP A 59 -22.99 -20.83 7.31
N LEU A 60 -21.96 -21.58 7.70
CA LEU A 60 -20.81 -21.88 6.85
C LEU A 60 -21.25 -22.86 5.76
N ALA A 61 -21.36 -22.40 4.53
CA ALA A 61 -21.73 -23.22 3.39
C ALA A 61 -20.50 -23.80 2.68
N HIS A 62 -19.35 -23.12 2.76
CA HIS A 62 -18.13 -23.52 2.08
C HIS A 62 -17.06 -24.04 3.07
N PRO A 63 -16.49 -25.23 2.84
CA PRO A 63 -15.37 -25.73 3.65
C PRO A 63 -14.09 -24.93 3.37
N THR A 64 -13.21 -24.82 4.38
CA THR A 64 -11.89 -24.18 4.22
C THR A 64 -10.78 -25.18 3.88
N ALA A 65 -10.99 -26.46 4.19
CA ALA A 65 -10.01 -27.51 3.97
C ALA A 65 -9.68 -27.66 2.48
N ASP A 66 -8.39 -27.77 2.17
CA ASP A 66 -7.83 -27.87 0.82
C ASP A 66 -8.07 -26.65 -0.11
N GLU A 67 -8.76 -25.60 0.37
CA GLU A 67 -8.89 -24.33 -0.34
C GLU A 67 -7.59 -23.51 -0.22
N TYR A 68 -7.25 -22.79 -1.29
CA TYR A 68 -6.03 -22.00 -1.37
C TYR A 68 -6.19 -20.76 -2.25
N VAL A 69 -5.35 -19.78 -1.98
CA VAL A 69 -5.17 -18.60 -2.82
C VAL A 69 -3.70 -18.48 -3.20
N THR A 70 -3.42 -18.33 -4.48
CA THR A 70 -2.06 -18.07 -4.95
C THR A 70 -1.68 -16.64 -4.60
N CYS A 71 -0.69 -16.49 -3.72
CA CYS A 71 -0.22 -15.20 -3.26
C CYS A 71 1.20 -14.93 -3.78
N PRO A 72 1.49 -13.69 -4.20
CA PRO A 72 2.84 -13.28 -4.48
C PRO A 72 3.62 -13.11 -3.16
N LYS A 73 4.80 -13.72 -3.07
CA LYS A 73 5.71 -13.56 -1.94
C LYS A 73 7.07 -13.07 -2.42
N PRO A 74 7.64 -12.02 -1.79
CA PRO A 74 8.95 -11.52 -2.15
C PRO A 74 10.04 -12.50 -1.68
N THR A 75 10.78 -13.08 -2.63
CA THR A 75 11.83 -14.06 -2.37
C THR A 75 13.15 -13.56 -3.00
N LYS A 76 14.16 -13.26 -2.17
CA LYS A 76 15.50 -12.81 -2.62
C LYS A 76 15.49 -11.65 -3.63
N GLY A 77 14.53 -10.74 -3.52
CA GLY A 77 14.39 -9.58 -4.41
C GLY A 77 13.63 -9.85 -5.71
N THR A 78 13.06 -11.03 -5.91
CA THR A 78 12.05 -11.29 -6.94
C THR A 78 10.71 -11.61 -6.29
N VAL A 79 9.65 -11.71 -7.10
CA VAL A 79 8.34 -12.17 -6.64
C VAL A 79 8.14 -13.60 -7.12
N SER A 80 7.81 -14.50 -6.20
CA SER A 80 7.39 -15.87 -6.48
C SER A 80 5.93 -16.04 -6.11
N HIS A 81 5.17 -16.77 -6.92
CA HIS A 81 3.77 -17.07 -6.63
C HIS A 81 3.67 -18.42 -5.93
N VAL A 82 3.04 -18.44 -4.76
CA VAL A 82 2.91 -19.63 -3.93
C VAL A 82 1.47 -19.82 -3.50
N GLU A 83 1.06 -21.08 -3.38
CA GLU A 83 -0.27 -21.44 -2.91
C GLU A 83 -0.31 -21.32 -1.38
N VAL A 84 -1.11 -20.39 -0.88
CA VAL A 84 -1.32 -20.17 0.55
C VAL A 84 -2.66 -20.83 0.92
N PRO A 85 -2.67 -21.82 1.83
CA PRO A 85 -3.89 -22.43 2.33
C PRO A 85 -4.81 -21.40 3.00
N LEU A 86 -6.12 -21.64 2.92
CA LEU A 86 -7.09 -20.73 3.52
C LEU A 86 -6.92 -20.61 5.04
N ASP A 87 -6.59 -21.71 5.72
CA ASP A 87 -6.35 -21.71 7.17
C ASP A 87 -5.22 -20.76 7.60
N ASP A 88 -4.19 -20.59 6.77
CA ASP A 88 -3.09 -19.65 7.04
C ASP A 88 -3.53 -18.19 6.84
N LEU A 89 -4.41 -17.93 5.87
CA LEU A 89 -5.01 -16.60 5.68
C LEU A 89 -5.95 -16.26 6.84
N LEU A 90 -6.70 -17.24 7.35
CA LEU A 90 -7.53 -17.08 8.54
C LEU A 90 -6.69 -16.81 9.79
N ALA A 91 -5.55 -17.50 9.95
CA ALA A 91 -4.60 -17.22 11.02
C ALA A 91 -3.98 -15.82 10.90
N GLU A 92 -3.70 -15.34 9.68
CA GLU A 92 -3.26 -13.97 9.43
C GLU A 92 -4.31 -12.94 9.89
N LEU A 93 -5.60 -13.18 9.62
CA LEU A 93 -6.70 -12.32 10.06
C LEU A 93 -6.85 -12.31 11.59
N GLN A 94 -6.74 -13.46 12.25
CA GLN A 94 -6.75 -13.54 13.72
C GLN A 94 -5.59 -12.76 14.34
N LEU A 95 -4.38 -12.86 13.76
CA LEU A 95 -3.24 -12.07 14.19
C LEU A 95 -3.49 -10.57 13.98
N LEU A 96 -4.12 -10.19 12.86
CA LEU A 96 -4.47 -8.81 12.55
C LEU A 96 -5.46 -8.23 13.56
N GLU A 97 -6.44 -9.00 14.04
CA GLU A 97 -7.38 -8.57 15.08
C GLU A 97 -6.66 -8.23 16.39
N ALA A 98 -5.73 -9.10 16.83
CA ALA A 98 -4.91 -8.84 18.00
C ALA A 98 -4.02 -7.59 17.82
N GLN A 99 -3.41 -7.43 16.64
CA GLN A 99 -2.60 -6.25 16.31
C GLN A 99 -3.43 -4.97 16.26
N SER A 100 -4.66 -5.03 15.75
CA SER A 100 -5.58 -3.91 15.67
C SER A 100 -5.98 -3.43 17.06
N SER A 101 -6.30 -4.36 17.95
CA SER A 101 -6.58 -4.07 19.37
C SER A 101 -5.41 -3.38 20.07
N ALA A 102 -4.18 -3.88 19.87
CA ALA A 102 -2.98 -3.26 20.43
C ALA A 102 -2.70 -1.87 19.83
N ALA A 103 -2.92 -1.70 18.52
CA ALA A 103 -2.73 -0.43 17.84
C ALA A 103 -3.68 0.66 18.37
N ILE A 104 -4.93 0.30 18.70
CA ILE A 104 -5.89 1.20 19.35
C ILE A 104 -5.39 1.62 20.73
N GLN A 105 -4.98 0.65 21.56
CA GLN A 105 -4.52 0.90 22.93
C GLN A 105 -3.27 1.80 23.01
N HIS A 106 -2.36 1.67 22.05
CA HIS A 106 -1.09 2.40 22.02
C HIS A 106 -1.08 3.60 21.06
N HIS A 107 -2.23 3.97 20.48
CA HIS A 107 -2.30 4.97 19.42
C HIS A 107 -1.74 6.34 19.86
N GLU A 108 -2.18 6.85 21.01
CA GLU A 108 -1.74 8.16 21.52
C GLU A 108 -0.24 8.18 21.85
N SER A 109 0.29 7.12 22.47
CA SER A 109 1.72 7.02 22.77
C SER A 109 2.58 7.03 21.51
N HIS A 110 2.16 6.30 20.46
CA HIS A 110 2.90 6.28 19.20
C HIS A 110 2.90 7.65 18.51
N VAL A 111 1.80 8.40 18.55
CA VAL A 111 1.76 9.77 17.98
C VAL A 111 2.63 10.72 18.81
N ALA A 112 2.68 10.56 20.13
CA ALA A 112 3.57 11.35 20.97
C ALA A 112 5.06 11.07 20.69
N ASP A 113 5.44 9.80 20.48
CA ASP A 113 6.80 9.42 20.08
C ASP A 113 7.15 9.95 18.69
N ALA A 114 6.24 9.85 17.73
CA ALA A 114 6.38 10.33 16.36
C ALA A 114 6.74 11.83 16.29
N VAL A 115 6.11 12.64 17.12
CA VAL A 115 6.36 14.09 17.19
C VAL A 115 7.82 14.41 17.53
N ARG A 116 8.50 13.52 18.28
CA ARG A 116 9.89 13.65 18.77
C ARG A 116 10.96 13.13 17.79
N GLY A 117 10.57 12.42 16.72
CA GLY A 117 11.48 11.70 15.79
C GLY A 117 12.03 12.53 14.61
N SER A 118 13.17 12.05 14.06
CA SER A 118 14.10 12.75 13.12
C SER A 118 13.85 12.49 11.62
N GLU A 119 14.31 13.45 10.78
CA GLU A 119 14.19 13.48 9.32
C GLU A 119 15.20 12.56 8.60
N SER A 120 14.72 11.70 7.69
CA SER A 120 15.57 10.85 6.85
C SER A 120 15.17 10.97 5.38
N GLY A 121 16.05 11.54 4.54
CA GLY A 121 15.78 11.89 3.13
C GLY A 121 16.23 10.90 2.04
N ARG A 122 16.50 9.62 2.34
CA ARG A 122 16.87 8.62 1.30
C ARG A 122 15.72 7.66 1.00
N VAL A 123 15.51 7.31 -0.28
CA VAL A 123 14.38 6.47 -0.74
C VAL A 123 14.31 5.10 -0.04
N ASP A 124 15.42 4.35 0.04
CA ASP A 124 15.42 3.06 0.74
C ASP A 124 15.22 3.23 2.27
N SER A 125 15.67 4.35 2.83
CA SER A 125 15.40 4.70 4.24
C SER A 125 13.93 5.06 4.46
N ILE A 126 13.29 5.75 3.51
CA ILE A 126 11.85 6.03 3.52
C ILE A 126 11.05 4.72 3.52
N CYS A 127 11.40 3.75 2.67
CA CYS A 127 10.77 2.43 2.66
C CYS A 127 10.93 1.70 4.01
N THR A 128 12.08 1.86 4.67
CA THR A 128 12.32 1.29 6.01
C THR A 128 11.50 1.99 7.08
N MET A 129 11.40 3.32 7.03
CA MET A 129 10.62 4.12 7.97
C MET A 129 9.12 3.84 7.83
N MET A 130 8.59 3.80 6.61
CA MET A 130 7.20 3.39 6.34
C MET A 130 6.89 2.01 6.92
N ALA A 131 7.86 1.09 6.92
CA ALA A 131 7.67 -0.26 7.42
C ALA A 131 7.79 -0.41 8.95
N ARG A 132 8.65 0.39 9.59
CA ARG A 132 8.97 0.24 11.02
C ARG A 132 8.28 1.26 11.90
N HIS A 133 8.07 2.46 11.38
CA HIS A 133 7.57 3.63 12.11
C HIS A 133 6.55 4.39 11.24
N PRO A 134 5.42 3.75 10.87
CA PRO A 134 4.45 4.34 9.94
C PRO A 134 3.79 5.62 10.48
N VAL A 135 3.59 5.71 11.80
CA VAL A 135 3.02 6.91 12.46
C VAL A 135 4.02 8.07 12.41
N ASP A 136 5.28 7.85 12.80
CA ASP A 136 6.37 8.83 12.70
C ASP A 136 6.50 9.35 11.27
N PHE A 137 6.53 8.43 10.31
CA PHE A 137 6.60 8.76 8.90
C PHE A 137 5.40 9.60 8.44
N GLY A 138 4.18 9.22 8.85
CA GLY A 138 2.96 9.96 8.52
C GLY A 138 2.91 11.38 9.09
N VAL A 139 3.35 11.56 10.35
CA VAL A 139 3.48 12.89 10.97
C VAL A 139 4.49 13.75 10.22
N GLN A 140 5.66 13.19 9.87
CA GLN A 140 6.66 13.90 9.07
C GLN A 140 6.14 14.25 7.67
N LEU A 141 5.41 13.33 7.04
CA LEU A 141 4.80 13.55 5.72
C LEU A 141 3.79 14.72 5.75
N HIS A 142 2.96 14.80 6.80
CA HIS A 142 2.01 15.90 6.95
C HIS A 142 2.69 17.25 7.19
N ARG A 143 3.76 17.27 8.01
CA ARG A 143 4.60 18.47 8.19
C ARG A 143 5.24 18.91 6.88
N LEU A 144 5.82 17.96 6.14
CA LEU A 144 6.44 18.22 4.84
C LEU A 144 5.43 18.79 3.84
N PHE A 145 4.24 18.19 3.76
CA PHE A 145 3.15 18.68 2.91
C PHE A 145 2.77 20.13 3.20
N THR A 146 2.73 20.50 4.48
CA THR A 146 2.30 21.83 4.94
C THR A 146 3.43 22.87 4.83
N ALA A 147 4.66 22.50 5.14
CA ALA A 147 5.79 23.42 5.24
C ALA A 147 6.63 23.54 3.94
N ASP A 148 6.77 22.45 3.18
CA ASP A 148 7.59 22.40 1.95
C ASP A 148 6.94 21.50 0.90
N ARG A 149 5.94 22.07 0.23
CA ARG A 149 5.19 21.41 -0.84
C ARG A 149 6.07 20.88 -1.98
N PRO A 150 7.06 21.65 -2.51
CA PRO A 150 7.96 21.12 -3.54
C PRO A 150 8.73 19.86 -3.13
N THR A 151 9.19 19.79 -1.88
CA THR A 151 9.90 18.59 -1.39
C THR A 151 8.95 17.42 -1.16
N PHE A 152 7.71 17.67 -0.72
CA PHE A 152 6.67 16.64 -0.69
C PHE A 152 6.43 16.02 -2.07
N GLU A 153 6.26 16.83 -3.11
CA GLU A 153 6.04 16.31 -4.47
C GLU A 153 7.26 15.56 -5.02
N LEU A 154 8.47 16.02 -4.70
CA LEU A 154 9.69 15.30 -5.04
C LEU A 154 9.71 13.90 -4.40
N LEU A 155 9.27 13.77 -3.14
CA LEU A 155 9.15 12.49 -2.46
C LEU A 155 8.17 11.56 -3.19
N ILE A 156 7.02 12.06 -3.62
CA ILE A 156 6.04 11.25 -4.40
C ILE A 156 6.63 10.82 -5.74
N ARG A 157 7.32 11.71 -6.47
CA ARG A 157 8.02 11.39 -7.72
C ARG A 157 9.11 10.32 -7.50
N GLN A 158 9.88 10.43 -6.42
CA GLN A 158 10.86 9.42 -6.03
C GLN A 158 10.21 8.07 -5.68
N ARG A 159 9.06 8.09 -5.01
CA ARG A 159 8.29 6.87 -4.74
C ARG A 159 7.83 6.20 -6.03
N LEU A 160 7.35 6.97 -6.99
CA LEU A 160 6.93 6.45 -8.28
C LEU A 160 8.11 5.83 -9.05
N LEU A 161 9.26 6.53 -9.10
CA LEU A 161 10.48 5.97 -9.69
C LEU A 161 10.92 4.69 -8.98
N HIS A 162 10.81 4.63 -7.65
CA HIS A 162 11.09 3.42 -6.91
C HIS A 162 10.17 2.28 -7.37
N ARG A 163 8.85 2.50 -7.46
CA ARG A 163 7.90 1.49 -7.95
C ARG A 163 8.27 0.98 -9.34
N TRP A 164 8.54 1.87 -10.30
CA TRP A 164 8.93 1.47 -11.66
C TRP A 164 10.25 0.71 -11.71
N LEU A 165 11.29 1.21 -11.04
CA LEU A 165 12.59 0.54 -11.02
C LEU A 165 12.49 -0.84 -10.37
N ARG A 166 11.65 -1.00 -9.35
CA ARG A 166 11.41 -2.29 -8.69
C ARG A 166 10.59 -3.25 -9.54
N ALA A 167 9.60 -2.75 -10.28
CA ALA A 167 8.83 -3.55 -11.22
C ALA A 167 9.74 -4.09 -12.35
N THR A 168 10.68 -3.27 -12.84
CA THR A 168 11.58 -3.64 -13.93
C THR A 168 12.76 -4.50 -13.49
N TRP A 169 13.39 -4.18 -12.35
CA TRP A 169 14.67 -4.77 -11.95
C TRP A 169 14.62 -5.60 -10.66
N GLY A 170 13.48 -5.61 -9.97
CA GLY A 170 13.31 -6.31 -8.69
C GLY A 170 13.89 -5.57 -7.46
N GLY A 171 13.81 -6.25 -6.32
CA GLY A 171 14.23 -5.79 -4.99
C GLY A 171 15.67 -6.11 -4.59
N SER A 172 16.51 -6.64 -5.49
CA SER A 172 17.83 -7.19 -5.14
C SER A 172 18.95 -6.15 -4.99
N ALA A 173 18.79 -4.94 -5.53
CA ALA A 173 19.77 -3.85 -5.46
C ALA A 173 19.21 -2.59 -4.79
N SER A 174 20.05 -1.70 -4.28
CA SER A 174 19.58 -0.42 -3.72
C SER A 174 18.96 0.47 -4.81
N PHE A 175 18.12 1.43 -4.41
CA PHE A 175 17.51 2.38 -5.33
C PHE A 175 18.58 3.13 -6.15
N ASP A 176 19.63 3.64 -5.49
CA ASP A 176 20.72 4.39 -6.16
C ASP A 176 21.40 3.57 -7.28
N LYS A 177 21.57 2.27 -7.06
CA LYS A 177 22.15 1.36 -8.06
C LYS A 177 21.20 1.17 -9.24
N LEU A 178 19.91 0.98 -8.98
CA LEU A 178 18.91 0.81 -10.04
C LEU A 178 18.70 2.10 -10.85
N TYR A 179 18.72 3.25 -10.17
CA TYR A 179 18.60 4.55 -10.81
C TYR A 179 19.81 4.81 -11.72
N THR A 180 21.04 4.66 -11.19
CA THR A 180 22.26 4.85 -11.97
C THR A 180 22.33 3.87 -13.16
N LYS A 181 21.89 2.63 -12.97
CA LYS A 181 21.81 1.64 -14.06
C LYS A 181 20.83 2.06 -15.16
N SER A 182 19.70 2.68 -14.80
CA SER A 182 18.64 3.01 -15.75
C SER A 182 18.87 4.34 -16.47
N PHE A 183 19.47 5.32 -15.78
CA PHE A 183 19.62 6.69 -16.29
C PHE A 183 21.08 7.11 -16.54
N GLY A 184 22.06 6.28 -16.17
CA GLY A 184 23.48 6.53 -16.44
C GLY A 184 24.16 7.55 -15.50
N HIS A 185 23.42 8.16 -14.58
CA HIS A 185 23.95 9.10 -13.58
C HIS A 185 23.30 8.89 -12.21
N LYS A 186 23.89 9.49 -11.17
CA LYS A 186 23.31 9.48 -9.82
C LYS A 186 22.05 10.34 -9.78
N MET A 187 21.09 9.96 -8.93
CA MET A 187 19.89 10.76 -8.73
C MET A 187 20.23 12.07 -8.00
N THR A 188 19.76 13.18 -8.57
CA THR A 188 19.65 14.48 -7.91
C THR A 188 18.23 15.02 -8.02
N ARG A 189 17.89 16.06 -7.25
CA ARG A 189 16.58 16.72 -7.35
C ARG A 189 16.31 17.20 -8.77
N GLU A 190 17.29 17.85 -9.38
CA GLU A 190 17.23 18.40 -10.73
C GLU A 190 16.94 17.29 -11.75
N SER A 191 17.68 16.17 -11.66
CA SER A 191 17.50 15.06 -12.58
C SER A 191 16.11 14.41 -12.50
N VAL A 192 15.49 14.37 -11.31
CA VAL A 192 14.12 13.85 -11.14
C VAL A 192 13.11 14.84 -11.73
N VAL A 193 13.28 16.14 -11.48
CA VAL A 193 12.41 17.17 -12.04
C VAL A 193 12.46 17.18 -13.57
N GLU A 194 13.67 17.10 -14.15
CA GLU A 194 13.87 17.05 -15.59
C GLU A 194 13.26 15.79 -16.20
N LEU A 195 13.45 14.62 -15.57
CA LEU A 195 12.86 13.37 -16.02
C LEU A 195 11.34 13.45 -16.08
N PHE A 196 10.69 13.93 -15.01
CA PHE A 196 9.23 14.04 -14.98
C PHE A 196 8.70 15.09 -15.97
N ARG A 197 9.42 16.19 -16.16
CA ARG A 197 9.10 17.16 -17.23
C ARG A 197 9.15 16.47 -18.59
N ALA A 198 10.22 15.73 -18.90
CA ALA A 198 10.35 15.03 -20.17
C ALA A 198 9.23 13.99 -20.38
N LEU A 199 8.89 13.23 -19.33
CA LEU A 199 7.80 12.25 -19.36
C LEU A 199 6.46 12.89 -19.69
N GLN A 200 6.12 14.00 -19.03
CA GLN A 200 4.89 14.77 -19.31
C GLN A 200 4.82 15.25 -20.77
N HIS A 201 5.94 15.71 -21.33
CA HIS A 201 5.98 16.16 -22.73
C HIS A 201 5.89 15.00 -23.73
N SER A 202 6.30 13.80 -23.33
CA SER A 202 6.28 12.60 -24.16
C SER A 202 5.01 11.77 -24.03
N ASP A 203 4.10 12.13 -23.11
CA ASP A 203 2.85 11.39 -22.94
C ASP A 203 1.94 11.64 -24.13
N THR A 204 1.81 10.60 -24.96
CA THR A 204 0.98 10.57 -26.17
C THR A 204 -0.23 9.65 -25.99
N LEU A 205 -0.38 9.05 -24.80
CA LEU A 205 -1.47 8.12 -24.51
C LEU A 205 -2.76 8.90 -24.25
N ALA A 206 -3.87 8.31 -24.69
CA ALA A 206 -5.18 8.87 -24.38
C ALA A 206 -5.36 8.95 -22.84
N PRO A 207 -5.85 10.10 -22.33
CA PRO A 207 -6.09 10.26 -20.92
C PRO A 207 -7.20 9.32 -20.45
N ILE A 208 -7.23 9.07 -19.15
CA ILE A 208 -8.28 8.31 -18.48
C ILE A 208 -9.37 9.30 -18.12
N VAL A 209 -10.58 9.01 -18.56
CA VAL A 209 -11.78 9.78 -18.24
C VAL A 209 -12.66 8.93 -17.35
N SER A 210 -13.09 9.48 -16.22
CA SER A 210 -14.00 8.84 -15.27
C SER A 210 -14.95 9.89 -14.70
N GLU A 211 -16.14 9.49 -14.30
CA GLU A 211 -17.03 10.37 -13.52
C GLU A 211 -16.68 10.27 -12.03
N THR A 212 -16.74 11.39 -11.33
CA THR A 212 -16.62 11.46 -9.88
C THR A 212 -17.97 11.10 -9.22
N GLU A 213 -17.96 10.81 -7.91
CA GLU A 213 -19.21 10.59 -7.14
C GLU A 213 -20.19 11.79 -7.22
N ALA A 214 -19.70 13.00 -7.53
CA ALA A 214 -20.52 14.20 -7.68
C ALA A 214 -21.11 14.36 -9.10
N GLY A 215 -20.75 13.47 -10.03
CA GLY A 215 -21.12 13.55 -11.45
C GLY A 215 -20.19 14.41 -12.29
N ASP A 216 -19.13 14.99 -11.72
CA ASP A 216 -18.13 15.76 -12.47
C ASP A 216 -17.20 14.82 -13.25
N GLU A 217 -16.80 15.19 -14.46
CA GLU A 217 -15.81 14.46 -15.24
C GLU A 217 -14.39 14.71 -14.69
N LEU A 218 -13.70 13.63 -14.35
CA LEU A 218 -12.29 13.60 -13.98
C LEU A 218 -11.48 13.05 -15.15
N THR A 219 -10.57 13.87 -15.67
CA THR A 219 -9.60 13.48 -16.70
C THR A 219 -8.20 13.45 -16.10
N LEU A 220 -7.51 12.31 -16.20
CA LEU A 220 -6.13 12.14 -15.73
C LEU A 220 -5.23 11.63 -16.86
N SER A 221 -4.03 12.19 -17.00
CA SER A 221 -2.99 11.55 -17.83
C SER A 221 -2.58 10.21 -17.22
N ARG A 222 -1.88 9.37 -18.00
CA ARG A 222 -1.39 8.08 -17.49
C ARG A 222 -0.34 8.28 -16.42
N LEU A 223 0.50 9.30 -16.59
CA LEU A 223 1.49 9.69 -15.59
C LEU A 223 0.85 10.22 -14.30
N ASP A 224 -0.21 11.03 -14.41
CA ASP A 224 -0.92 11.55 -13.24
C ASP A 224 -1.56 10.42 -12.44
N LEU A 225 -2.18 9.43 -13.10
CA LEU A 225 -2.70 8.25 -12.42
C LEU A 225 -1.60 7.52 -11.63
N GLU A 226 -0.44 7.30 -12.23
CA GLU A 226 0.68 6.63 -11.56
C GLU A 226 1.21 7.43 -10.36
N LEU A 227 1.24 8.76 -10.44
CA LEU A 227 1.58 9.63 -9.31
C LEU A 227 0.54 9.55 -8.20
N VAL A 228 -0.75 9.51 -8.55
CA VAL A 228 -1.85 9.33 -7.61
C VAL A 228 -1.75 7.99 -6.91
N LEU A 229 -1.42 6.92 -7.64
CA LEU A 229 -1.21 5.58 -7.06
C LEU A 229 0.00 5.55 -6.12
N ALA A 230 1.10 6.23 -6.48
CA ALA A 230 2.26 6.35 -5.60
C ALA A 230 1.93 7.12 -4.32
N LEU A 231 1.15 8.20 -4.41
CA LEU A 231 0.66 8.95 -3.25
C LEU A 231 -0.28 8.11 -2.39
N ALA A 232 -1.26 7.44 -3.01
CA ALA A 232 -2.21 6.58 -2.32
C ALA A 232 -1.50 5.47 -1.54
N GLU A 233 -0.45 4.89 -2.11
CA GLU A 233 0.38 3.89 -1.42
C GLU A 233 1.12 4.48 -0.22
N VAL A 234 1.75 5.65 -0.36
CA VAL A 234 2.44 6.33 0.73
C VAL A 234 1.49 6.62 1.89
N LEU A 235 0.29 7.10 1.56
CA LEU A 235 -0.75 7.38 2.54
C LEU A 235 -1.30 6.10 3.17
N ALA A 236 -1.53 5.03 2.39
CA ALA A 236 -1.99 3.75 2.92
C ALA A 236 -0.98 3.13 3.89
N ALA A 237 0.32 3.18 3.56
CA ALA A 237 1.37 2.67 4.43
C ALA A 237 1.53 3.50 5.72
N ALA A 238 1.29 4.81 5.68
CA ALA A 238 1.40 5.70 6.84
C ALA A 238 0.16 5.63 7.75
N HIS A 239 -1.03 5.78 7.15
CA HIS A 239 -2.29 5.91 7.86
C HIS A 239 -2.98 4.58 8.10
N SER A 240 -2.72 3.55 7.29
CA SER A 240 -3.36 2.24 7.44
C SER A 240 -2.35 1.09 7.39
N PRO A 241 -1.28 1.12 8.22
CA PRO A 241 -0.15 0.20 8.10
C PRO A 241 -0.54 -1.26 8.28
N LEU A 242 -1.48 -1.57 9.19
CA LEU A 242 -1.94 -2.93 9.45
C LEU A 242 -2.67 -3.53 8.24
N PHE A 243 -3.60 -2.77 7.66
CA PHE A 243 -4.24 -3.14 6.40
C PHE A 243 -3.24 -3.25 5.25
N PHE A 244 -2.37 -2.25 5.14
CA PHE A 244 -1.41 -2.21 4.04
C PHE A 244 -0.50 -3.43 4.09
N ALA A 245 -0.11 -3.91 5.28
CA ALA A 245 0.80 -5.03 5.46
C ALA A 245 0.15 -6.43 5.41
N SER A 246 -1.17 -6.55 5.60
CA SER A 246 -1.88 -7.83 5.57
C SER A 246 -2.39 -8.16 4.16
N ASP A 247 -1.92 -9.29 3.62
CA ASP A 247 -2.38 -9.79 2.33
C ASP A 247 -3.82 -10.31 2.48
N ALA A 248 -4.14 -11.00 3.58
CA ALA A 248 -5.48 -11.51 3.86
C ALA A 248 -6.52 -10.40 3.97
N ALA A 249 -6.22 -9.30 4.68
CA ALA A 249 -7.13 -8.17 4.80
C ALA A 249 -7.41 -7.48 3.46
N VAL A 250 -6.39 -7.34 2.61
CA VAL A 250 -6.56 -6.79 1.26
C VAL A 250 -7.43 -7.72 0.42
N MET A 251 -7.16 -9.03 0.44
CA MET A 251 -7.93 -10.02 -0.31
C MET A 251 -9.39 -10.10 0.11
N VAL A 252 -9.68 -10.13 1.41
CA VAL A 252 -11.06 -10.09 1.92
C VAL A 252 -11.74 -8.77 1.57
N SER A 253 -11.01 -7.65 1.58
CA SER A 253 -11.63 -6.34 1.24
C SER A 253 -11.92 -6.18 -0.26
N THR A 254 -11.19 -6.86 -1.14
CA THR A 254 -11.32 -6.73 -2.60
C THR A 254 -12.02 -7.92 -3.27
N GLY A 255 -12.12 -9.06 -2.58
CA GLY A 255 -12.58 -10.33 -3.17
C GLY A 255 -11.68 -10.85 -4.30
N CYS A 256 -10.43 -10.39 -4.37
CA CYS A 256 -9.51 -10.64 -5.48
C CYS A 256 -8.11 -11.00 -4.98
N THR A 257 -7.36 -11.72 -5.82
CA THR A 257 -5.94 -11.96 -5.57
C THR A 257 -5.15 -10.66 -5.57
N ILE A 258 -4.08 -10.62 -4.80
CA ILE A 258 -3.17 -9.47 -4.77
C ILE A 258 -1.99 -9.65 -5.72
N GLU A 259 -1.45 -8.54 -6.17
CA GLU A 259 -0.20 -8.43 -6.90
C GLU A 259 0.70 -7.40 -6.22
N ILE A 260 2.00 -7.68 -6.17
CA ILE A 260 2.97 -6.84 -5.46
C ILE A 260 4.17 -6.50 -6.34
N ILE A 261 4.80 -5.38 -6.01
CA ILE A 261 6.11 -4.98 -6.52
C ILE A 261 7.11 -5.19 -5.36
N PRO A 262 8.24 -5.90 -5.59
CA PRO A 262 9.17 -6.21 -4.53
C PRO A 262 9.89 -4.94 -4.05
N ALA A 263 10.24 -4.88 -2.77
CA ALA A 263 11.04 -3.79 -2.21
C ALA A 263 12.41 -4.28 -1.76
N HIS A 264 13.40 -3.39 -1.75
CA HIS A 264 14.69 -3.65 -1.12
C HIS A 264 14.64 -3.22 0.35
N ARG A 265 14.74 -4.18 1.28
CA ARG A 265 14.78 -3.93 2.73
C ARG A 265 13.59 -3.12 3.28
N GLY A 266 12.37 -3.45 2.88
CA GLY A 266 11.16 -2.80 3.38
C GLY A 266 9.90 -3.59 3.02
N LEU A 267 8.73 -3.01 3.30
CA LEU A 267 7.44 -3.56 2.89
C LEU A 267 7.34 -3.58 1.37
N ARG A 268 6.75 -4.66 0.84
CA ARG A 268 6.34 -4.74 -0.56
C ARG A 268 5.41 -3.58 -0.94
N SER A 269 5.50 -3.16 -2.18
CA SER A 269 4.57 -2.20 -2.76
C SER A 269 3.38 -2.95 -3.39
N LEU A 270 2.18 -2.37 -3.37
CA LEU A 270 1.02 -2.98 -4.04
C LEU A 270 1.00 -2.59 -5.52
N SER A 271 0.67 -3.52 -6.41
CA SER A 271 0.54 -3.22 -7.85
C SER A 271 -0.64 -2.26 -8.10
N ALA A 272 -0.63 -1.60 -9.27
CA ALA A 272 -1.72 -0.70 -9.66
C ALA A 272 -3.09 -1.41 -9.67
N PRO A 273 -3.26 -2.62 -10.26
CA PRO A 273 -4.50 -3.38 -10.18
C PRO A 273 -5.00 -3.60 -8.74
N THR A 274 -4.10 -4.00 -7.83
CA THR A 274 -4.45 -4.26 -6.42
C THR A 274 -4.92 -2.99 -5.70
N MET A 275 -4.24 -1.87 -5.95
CA MET A 275 -4.59 -0.57 -5.37
C MET A 275 -5.95 -0.07 -5.88
N LEU A 276 -6.23 -0.26 -7.17
CA LEU A 276 -7.48 0.17 -7.80
C LEU A 276 -8.67 -0.71 -7.37
N ALA A 277 -8.50 -2.02 -7.26
CA ALA A 277 -9.55 -2.93 -6.78
C ALA A 277 -10.03 -2.57 -5.35
N ARG A 278 -9.14 -2.04 -4.52
CA ARG A 278 -9.50 -1.55 -3.17
C ARG A 278 -10.33 -0.27 -3.22
N SER A 279 -10.08 0.61 -4.18
CA SER A 279 -10.83 1.86 -4.32
C SER A 279 -12.30 1.65 -4.72
N SER A 280 -12.59 0.57 -5.45
CA SER A 280 -13.97 0.20 -5.83
C SER A 280 -14.77 -0.49 -4.72
N CYS A 281 -14.12 -1.17 -3.78
CA CYS A 281 -14.81 -1.98 -2.74
C CYS A 281 -15.00 -1.25 -1.39
N GLN A 282 -14.26 -0.16 -1.11
CA GLN A 282 -14.42 0.62 0.13
C GLN A 282 -14.43 2.14 -0.13
N PRO A 283 -15.56 2.71 -0.58
CA PRO A 283 -15.69 4.16 -0.79
C PRO A 283 -15.50 4.97 0.50
N THR A 284 -15.66 4.39 1.69
CA THR A 284 -15.48 5.07 2.99
C THR A 284 -14.01 5.31 3.37
N LEU A 285 -13.10 4.42 3.01
CA LEU A 285 -11.65 4.62 3.20
C LEU A 285 -11.12 5.69 2.23
N VAL A 286 -11.70 5.74 1.03
CA VAL A 286 -11.55 6.83 0.05
C VAL A 286 -12.30 8.10 0.48
N LYS A 287 -13.24 8.08 1.43
CA LYS A 287 -13.91 9.28 1.98
C LYS A 287 -13.18 9.88 3.19
N SER A 288 -12.63 9.05 4.08
CA SER A 288 -11.78 9.51 5.20
C SER A 288 -10.43 9.98 4.69
N CYS A 289 -9.76 9.21 3.81
CA CYS A 289 -8.66 9.74 3.01
C CYS A 289 -9.14 10.79 2.02
N GLY A 290 -10.41 10.77 1.58
CA GLY A 290 -11.04 11.63 0.57
C GLY A 290 -11.05 13.12 0.85
N ALA A 291 -11.26 13.51 2.11
CA ALA A 291 -11.15 14.91 2.50
C ALA A 291 -9.71 15.43 2.35
N SER A 292 -8.71 14.54 2.50
CA SER A 292 -7.29 14.82 2.30
C SER A 292 -6.85 14.61 0.83
N TRP A 293 -7.38 13.59 0.15
CA TRP A 293 -7.16 13.25 -1.27
C TRP A 293 -7.77 14.29 -2.19
N LYS A 294 -8.98 14.81 -1.94
CA LYS A 294 -9.56 15.92 -2.74
C LYS A 294 -8.69 17.18 -2.66
N ARG A 295 -8.10 17.49 -1.50
CA ARG A 295 -7.14 18.60 -1.35
C ARG A 295 -5.78 18.31 -2.01
N CYS A 296 -5.30 17.07 -1.96
CA CYS A 296 -4.03 16.70 -2.60
C CYS A 296 -4.13 16.63 -4.14
N LEU A 297 -5.22 16.08 -4.67
CA LEU A 297 -5.47 15.88 -6.11
C LEU A 297 -5.77 17.21 -6.82
N MET A 298 -6.60 18.09 -6.24
CA MET A 298 -6.88 19.43 -6.79
C MET A 298 -5.66 20.34 -6.81
N VAL A 299 -4.63 20.07 -6.00
CA VAL A 299 -3.42 20.90 -5.90
C VAL A 299 -2.24 20.33 -6.70
N MET A 300 -2.30 19.06 -7.13
CA MET A 300 -1.30 18.49 -8.06
C MET A 300 -1.64 18.70 -9.55
N THR A 301 -2.88 19.13 -9.84
CA THR A 301 -3.39 19.40 -11.19
C THR A 301 -3.50 20.90 -11.51
N THR A 302 -3.09 21.77 -10.58
CA THR A 302 -2.92 23.23 -10.75
C THR A 302 -1.47 23.62 -10.58
#